data_AF-A0A165J8D8-F1
#
_entry.id   AF-A0A165J8D8-F1
#
_cell.length_a   1.000
_cell.length_b   1.000
_cell.length_c   1.000
_cell.angle_alpha   90.00
_cell.angle_beta   90.00
_cell.angle_gamma   90.00
#
_symmetry.space_group_name_H-M   'P 1'
#
loop_
_entity.id
_entity.type
_entity.pdbx_description
1 polymer ?
#
loop_
_entity_poly.entity_id
_entity_poly.type
_entity_poly.pdbx_seq_one_letter_code
_entity_poly.pdbx_strand_id
1 'polypeptide(L)'
;MSCCVCRLPLLPDRAESTSPLPEHFAPPGVLTKEQTRYFERGTLWGDHIHGFWVDTRYFSSNMTANRDPKNNPVGLMMFLWEQEERDKTFITMHHTCFRLLCVVIDAEGENKESLRKLVALEMVLGPPGGGIDCGRWPGVNYEESGEEVDTRTLWKLGLALGSNIFDWRGLARLGYDWVVHRPDVFPRFYTAVSPERVKHLAAGTDLRGTDVLTRMPSDVLRAIASHLVLEPAALAQLSGTCRFLRFLAVDEWQLLARDCVLALRWAIPCAAELQQNAKMLEGTANKDAQGDWMLYLSHVHRTKSMRVRRWVWALCGEVKRVADEHFKRTRIMEKGTMRWQEAEKMTAVKWVEHLWISGLQGTTLQDLRKMARQNGVKTAFA
;
A
#
# COMPACT_ATOMS: atom_id res chain seq x y z
N MET A 1 18.80 0.16 -1.27
CA MET A 1 17.67 0.25 -0.32
C MET A 1 16.43 -0.42 -0.91
N SER A 2 15.75 -1.26 -0.14
CA SER A 2 14.56 -2.01 -0.58
C SER A 2 13.33 -1.64 0.27
N CYS A 3 12.14 -1.68 -0.33
CA CYS A 3 10.88 -1.51 0.38
C CYS A 3 10.57 -2.77 1.23
N CYS A 4 10.14 -2.58 2.48
CA CYS A 4 9.85 -3.69 3.40
C CYS A 4 8.59 -4.49 3.04
N VAL A 5 7.74 -3.96 2.16
CA VAL A 5 6.53 -4.64 1.67
C VAL A 5 6.77 -5.23 0.29
N CYS A 6 6.87 -4.40 -0.76
CA CYS A 6 6.94 -4.90 -2.14
C CYS A 6 8.33 -5.40 -2.55
N ARG A 7 9.35 -5.21 -1.72
CA ARG A 7 10.74 -5.64 -1.97
C ARG A 7 11.41 -5.03 -3.21
N LEU A 8 10.74 -4.10 -3.88
CA LEU A 8 11.30 -3.30 -4.98
C LEU A 8 12.22 -2.19 -4.42
N PRO A 9 13.17 -1.70 -5.24
CA PRO A 9 14.12 -0.67 -4.79
C PRO A 9 13.47 0.67 -4.48
N LEU A 10 14.03 1.41 -3.53
CA LEU A 10 13.88 2.87 -3.50
C LEU A 10 14.98 3.49 -4.35
N LEU A 11 14.61 4.42 -5.24
CA LEU A 11 15.55 5.13 -6.10
C LEU A 11 16.09 6.37 -5.39
N PRO A 12 17.36 6.74 -5.63
CA PRO A 12 17.87 8.02 -5.16
C PRO A 12 17.05 9.18 -5.74
N ASP A 13 16.71 10.18 -4.93
CA ASP A 13 15.97 11.35 -5.39
C ASP A 13 16.86 12.16 -6.35
N ARG A 14 16.45 12.28 -7.61
CA ARG A 14 17.26 12.96 -8.64
C ARG A 14 17.42 14.46 -8.44
N ALA A 15 16.52 15.11 -7.69
CA ALA A 15 16.57 16.55 -7.46
C ALA A 15 17.49 16.91 -6.28
N GLU A 16 17.64 16.00 -5.31
CA GLU A 16 18.35 16.29 -4.05
C GLU A 16 19.62 15.47 -3.84
N SER A 17 19.79 14.34 -4.54
CA SER A 17 21.02 13.54 -4.45
C SER A 17 22.17 14.22 -5.20
N THR A 18 23.28 14.46 -4.51
CA THR A 18 24.46 15.15 -5.09
C THR A 18 25.42 14.21 -5.82
N SER A 19 25.61 12.98 -5.34
CA SER A 19 26.49 11.98 -5.95
C SER A 19 25.97 10.55 -5.75
N PRO A 20 24.79 10.21 -6.31
CA PRO A 20 24.25 8.86 -6.21
C PRO A 20 25.02 7.86 -7.08
N LEU A 21 25.12 6.61 -6.62
CA LEU A 21 25.72 5.52 -7.40
C LEU A 21 24.89 5.26 -8.67
N PRO A 22 25.49 5.22 -9.86
CA PRO A 22 24.77 4.97 -11.11
C PRO A 22 23.93 3.68 -11.09
N GLU A 23 24.43 2.64 -10.42
CA GLU A 23 23.82 1.32 -10.32
C GLU A 23 22.53 1.31 -9.48
N HIS A 24 22.31 2.35 -8.67
CA HIS A 24 21.08 2.50 -7.90
C HIS A 24 19.91 3.03 -8.75
N PHE A 25 20.16 3.50 -9.97
CA PHE A 25 19.09 3.93 -10.87
C PHE A 25 18.60 2.80 -11.79
N ALA A 26 17.32 2.88 -12.14
CA ALA A 26 16.81 2.11 -13.26
C ALA A 26 17.51 2.55 -14.56
N PRO A 27 17.89 1.61 -15.46
CA PRO A 27 18.40 1.95 -16.78
C PRO A 27 17.40 2.83 -17.56
N PRO A 28 17.89 3.69 -18.48
CA PRO A 28 17.01 4.51 -19.32
C PRO A 28 15.96 3.68 -20.06
N GLY A 29 14.72 4.16 -20.08
CA GLY A 29 13.60 3.52 -20.78
C GLY A 29 12.88 2.42 -19.98
N VAL A 30 13.41 2.00 -18.82
CA VAL A 30 12.74 0.99 -17.97
C VAL A 30 11.55 1.60 -17.21
N LEU A 31 11.68 2.84 -16.73
CA LEU A 31 10.65 3.53 -15.97
C LEU A 31 10.21 4.81 -16.68
N THR A 32 8.90 5.12 -16.63
CA THR A 32 8.40 6.45 -16.96
C THR A 32 8.80 7.47 -15.88
N LYS A 33 8.56 8.76 -16.15
CA LYS A 33 8.80 9.84 -15.18
C LYS A 33 7.95 9.66 -13.92
N GLU A 34 6.69 9.25 -14.09
CA GLU A 34 5.75 9.03 -12.99
C GLU A 34 6.14 7.82 -12.15
N GLN A 35 6.58 6.73 -12.79
CA GLN A 35 7.09 5.54 -12.08
C GLN A 35 8.37 5.88 -11.33
N THR A 36 9.29 6.62 -11.95
CA THR A 36 10.52 7.09 -11.29
C THR A 36 10.20 7.86 -10.01
N ARG A 37 9.30 8.84 -10.08
CA ARG A 37 8.85 9.61 -8.90
C ARG A 37 8.19 8.77 -7.82
N TYR A 38 7.53 7.67 -8.18
CA TYR A 38 6.98 6.73 -7.21
C TYR A 38 8.11 6.02 -6.44
N PHE A 39 9.11 5.50 -7.15
CA PHE A 39 10.22 4.79 -6.53
C PHE A 39 11.19 5.70 -5.75
N GLU A 40 11.24 7.00 -6.05
CA GLU A 40 12.04 8.00 -5.29
C GLU A 40 11.44 8.35 -3.92
N ARG A 41 10.16 8.03 -3.68
CA ARG A 41 9.44 8.43 -2.46
C ARG A 41 9.32 7.28 -1.48
N GLY A 42 9.83 7.48 -0.28
CA GLY A 42 9.73 6.52 0.81
C GLY A 42 9.03 7.08 2.04
N THR A 43 8.68 6.18 2.94
CA THR A 43 8.31 6.45 4.33
C THR A 43 9.23 5.61 5.21
N LEU A 44 9.92 6.25 6.14
CA LEU A 44 10.61 5.61 7.25
C LEU A 44 9.66 5.50 8.43
N TRP A 45 9.73 4.38 9.13
CA TRP A 45 8.91 4.11 10.30
C TRP A 45 9.75 3.41 11.37
N GLY A 46 9.58 3.78 12.64
CA GLY A 46 10.09 3.01 13.76
C GLY A 46 10.38 3.82 15.03
N ASP A 47 10.82 3.13 16.08
CA ASP A 47 11.12 3.66 17.40
C ASP A 47 12.30 4.64 17.41
N HIS A 48 13.22 4.49 16.46
CA HIS A 48 14.37 5.36 16.22
C HIS A 48 14.05 6.54 15.28
N ILE A 49 12.83 6.61 14.75
CA ILE A 49 12.37 7.70 13.90
C ILE A 49 11.64 8.74 14.75
N HIS A 50 12.06 10.00 14.66
CA HIS A 50 11.37 11.11 15.33
C HIS A 50 9.99 11.33 14.73
N GLY A 51 8.96 11.41 15.58
CA GLY A 51 7.56 11.48 15.12
C GLY A 51 7.01 10.14 14.61
N PHE A 52 7.78 9.06 14.80
CA PHE A 52 7.49 7.66 14.55
C PHE A 52 7.40 7.21 13.09
N TRP A 53 6.88 8.04 12.20
CA TRP A 53 7.11 7.88 10.76
C TRP A 53 7.41 9.22 10.12
N VAL A 54 8.18 9.20 9.04
CA VAL A 54 8.54 10.39 8.28
C VAL A 54 8.62 10.06 6.79
N ASP A 55 8.07 10.95 5.97
CA ASP A 55 8.31 10.92 4.53
C ASP A 55 9.81 11.16 4.30
N THR A 56 10.42 10.27 3.51
CA THR A 56 11.86 10.26 3.31
C THR A 56 12.23 10.27 1.84
N ARG A 57 13.46 10.72 1.57
CA ARG A 57 14.14 10.58 0.28
C ARG A 57 15.39 9.74 0.47
N TYR A 58 15.63 8.86 -0.49
CA TYR A 58 16.88 8.09 -0.55
C TYR A 58 17.91 8.91 -1.31
N PHE A 59 19.17 8.93 -0.85
CA PHE A 59 20.25 9.70 -1.47
C PHE A 59 21.36 8.84 -2.07
N SER A 60 21.21 7.52 -2.10
CA SER A 60 22.27 6.54 -2.36
C SER A 60 23.18 6.26 -1.15
N SER A 61 24.04 5.26 -1.29
CA SER A 61 25.16 4.97 -0.37
C SER A 61 24.71 4.84 1.09
N ASN A 62 23.62 4.09 1.28
CA ASN A 62 22.99 3.85 2.58
C ASN A 62 22.36 5.08 3.26
N MET A 63 22.30 6.24 2.60
CA MET A 63 21.80 7.48 3.20
C MET A 63 20.37 7.82 2.80
N THR A 64 19.59 8.28 3.77
CA THR A 64 18.23 8.78 3.55
C THR A 64 17.92 9.92 4.52
N ALA A 65 17.04 10.84 4.13
CA ALA A 65 16.64 11.95 5.00
C ALA A 65 15.19 12.37 4.81
N ASN A 66 14.66 13.07 5.81
CA ASN A 66 13.30 13.61 5.76
C ASN A 66 13.09 14.54 4.55
N ARG A 67 11.93 14.37 3.90
CA ARG A 67 11.59 14.92 2.57
C ARG A 67 11.50 16.45 2.50
N ASP A 68 11.24 17.11 3.63
CA ASP A 68 10.94 18.55 3.67
C ASP A 68 11.43 19.21 4.97
N PRO A 69 12.61 19.86 4.96
CA PRO A 69 13.08 20.65 6.10
C PRO A 69 12.36 22.00 6.26
N LYS A 70 11.52 22.43 5.31
CA LYS A 70 10.74 23.69 5.43
C LYS A 70 9.43 23.49 6.20
N ASN A 71 8.82 22.32 6.05
CA ASN A 71 7.60 21.93 6.77
C ASN A 71 7.89 21.07 8.01
N ASN A 72 9.14 20.66 8.23
CA ASN A 72 9.56 19.97 9.44
C ASN A 72 10.45 20.90 10.29
N PRO A 73 10.00 21.35 11.48
CA PRO A 73 10.77 22.24 12.34
C PRO A 73 12.00 21.55 12.96
N VAL A 74 12.05 20.22 12.92
CA VAL A 74 13.23 19.43 13.27
C VAL A 74 14.06 19.36 12.00
N GLY A 75 15.23 20.00 11.98
CA GLY A 75 16.09 20.13 10.79
C GLY A 75 16.42 18.82 10.10
N LEU A 76 17.18 18.87 9.00
CA LEU A 76 17.51 17.70 8.18
C LEU A 76 17.99 16.51 9.05
N MET A 77 17.17 15.47 9.14
CA MET A 77 17.49 14.23 9.86
C MET A 77 18.01 13.22 8.85
N MET A 78 19.29 12.87 8.97
CA MET A 78 19.91 11.84 8.15
C MET A 78 19.89 10.50 8.86
N PHE A 79 19.53 9.45 8.14
CA PHE A 79 19.52 8.09 8.62
C PHE A 79 20.44 7.23 7.74
N LEU A 80 21.22 6.37 8.39
CA LEU A 80 21.90 5.25 7.71
C LEU A 80 20.91 4.08 7.68
N TRP A 81 20.51 3.64 6.50
CA TRP A 81 19.42 2.69 6.36
C TRP A 81 19.76 1.31 6.93
N GLU A 82 20.86 0.74 6.48
CA GLU A 82 21.46 -0.50 6.98
C GLU A 82 22.43 -0.18 8.13
N GLN A 83 22.34 -0.95 9.20
CA GLN A 83 23.02 -0.74 10.47
C GLN A 83 23.96 -1.92 10.74
N GLU A 84 25.27 -1.70 10.58
CA GLU A 84 26.30 -2.75 10.68
C GLU A 84 26.26 -3.51 12.00
N GLU A 85 26.20 -2.77 13.11
CA GLU A 85 26.27 -3.33 14.47
C GLU A 85 25.13 -4.29 14.80
N ARG A 86 24.04 -4.25 14.03
CA ARG A 86 22.82 -5.02 14.29
C ARG A 86 22.51 -6.05 13.22
N ASP A 87 23.17 -5.97 12.06
CA ASP A 87 22.77 -6.68 10.84
C ASP A 87 21.27 -6.48 10.55
N LYS A 88 20.82 -5.23 10.60
CA LYS A 88 19.42 -4.79 10.44
C LYS A 88 19.30 -3.59 9.52
N THR A 89 18.10 -3.36 9.03
CA THR A 89 17.75 -2.09 8.37
C THR A 89 16.64 -1.35 9.11
N PHE A 90 16.56 -0.03 8.94
CA PHE A 90 15.34 0.69 9.27
C PHE A 90 14.16 0.20 8.41
N ILE A 91 12.95 0.29 8.96
CA ILE A 91 11.75 -0.02 8.21
C ILE A 91 11.49 1.12 7.24
N THR A 92 11.69 0.83 5.96
CA THR A 92 11.43 1.77 4.86
C THR A 92 10.48 1.14 3.86
N MET A 93 9.50 1.91 3.39
CA MET A 93 8.55 1.49 2.36
C MET A 93 8.34 2.57 1.33
N HIS A 94 7.90 2.22 0.13
CA HIS A 94 7.27 3.22 -0.75
C HIS A 94 6.02 3.78 -0.07
N HIS A 95 5.72 5.05 -0.33
CA HIS A 95 4.60 5.76 0.28
C HIS A 95 3.26 5.00 0.19
N THR A 96 2.95 4.50 -1.01
CA THR A 96 1.71 3.73 -1.22
C THR A 96 1.74 2.37 -0.54
N CYS A 97 2.90 1.70 -0.46
CA CYS A 97 3.04 0.45 0.28
C CYS A 97 2.77 0.64 1.77
N PHE A 98 3.31 1.70 2.37
CA PHE A 98 3.02 2.05 3.77
C PHE A 98 1.54 2.31 3.99
N ARG A 99 0.91 3.12 3.13
CA ARG A 99 -0.54 3.39 3.21
C ARG A 99 -1.38 2.12 3.12
N LEU A 100 -1.07 1.22 2.18
CA LEU A 100 -1.76 -0.05 2.04
C LEU A 100 -1.59 -0.94 3.28
N LEU A 101 -0.38 -0.98 3.85
CA LEU A 101 -0.13 -1.70 5.10
C LEU A 101 -0.99 -1.13 6.23
N CYS A 102 -1.05 0.21 6.39
CA CYS A 102 -1.90 0.87 7.37
C CYS A 102 -3.37 0.49 7.21
N VAL A 103 -3.89 0.41 5.98
CA VAL A 103 -5.27 -0.04 5.75
C VAL A 103 -5.47 -1.49 6.20
N VAL A 104 -4.53 -2.38 5.86
CA VAL A 104 -4.63 -3.82 6.17
C VAL A 104 -4.57 -4.10 7.68
N ILE A 105 -3.81 -3.31 8.43
CA ILE A 105 -3.73 -3.43 9.91
C ILE A 105 -4.73 -2.53 10.65
N ASP A 106 -5.63 -1.86 9.90
CA ASP A 106 -6.60 -0.89 10.40
C ASP A 106 -5.98 0.27 11.22
N ALA A 107 -4.82 0.75 10.80
CA ALA A 107 -4.09 1.90 11.36
C ALA A 107 -4.10 3.10 10.41
N GLU A 108 -5.20 3.33 9.70
CA GLU A 108 -5.35 4.49 8.83
C GLU A 108 -5.56 5.78 9.66
N GLY A 109 -5.00 6.90 9.21
CA GLY A 109 -5.17 8.21 9.83
C GLY A 109 -4.11 8.60 10.85
N GLU A 110 -4.01 9.90 11.11
CA GLU A 110 -3.02 10.52 12.00
C GLU A 110 -3.59 10.67 13.42
N ASN A 111 -3.78 9.54 14.11
CA ASN A 111 -4.30 9.52 15.47
C ASN A 111 -3.50 8.56 16.36
N LYS A 112 -3.65 8.73 17.68
CA LYS A 112 -2.91 7.95 18.69
C LYS A 112 -3.19 6.45 18.59
N GLU A 113 -4.40 6.05 18.19
CA GLU A 113 -4.76 4.62 18.07
C GLU A 113 -4.08 3.96 16.87
N SER A 114 -4.03 4.64 15.72
CA SER A 114 -3.25 4.19 14.56
C SER A 114 -1.77 4.12 14.87
N LEU A 115 -1.23 5.12 15.57
CA LEU A 115 0.14 5.10 16.07
C LEU A 115 0.40 3.90 16.99
N ARG A 116 -0.51 3.61 17.92
CA ARG A 116 -0.38 2.47 18.84
C ARG A 116 -0.29 1.13 18.11
N LYS A 117 -1.12 0.94 17.08
CA LYS A 117 -1.10 -0.28 16.25
C LYS A 117 0.23 -0.43 15.51
N LEU A 118 0.76 0.67 14.97
CA LEU A 118 2.06 0.64 14.32
C LEU A 118 3.20 0.42 15.34
N VAL A 119 3.18 1.02 16.52
CA VAL A 119 4.14 0.72 17.61
C VAL A 119 4.11 -0.76 17.97
N ALA A 120 2.92 -1.32 18.19
CA ALA A 120 2.77 -2.74 18.48
C ALA A 120 3.32 -3.60 17.34
N LEU A 121 3.03 -3.23 16.07
CA LEU A 121 3.51 -3.95 14.88
C LEU A 121 5.05 -4.01 14.83
N GLU A 122 5.73 -2.88 15.07
CA GLU A 122 7.19 -2.83 15.12
C GLU A 122 7.73 -3.69 16.27
N MET A 123 7.15 -3.58 17.47
CA MET A 123 7.61 -4.32 18.64
C MET A 123 7.52 -5.84 18.44
N VAL A 124 6.55 -6.33 17.64
CA VAL A 124 6.39 -7.77 17.41
C VAL A 124 7.15 -8.30 16.20
N LEU A 125 7.22 -7.55 15.11
CA LEU A 125 7.97 -7.95 13.91
C LEU A 125 9.48 -7.72 14.09
N GLY A 126 9.83 -6.72 14.90
CA GLY A 126 11.19 -6.23 15.03
C GLY A 126 11.71 -5.56 13.76
N PRO A 127 13.00 -5.21 13.75
CA PRO A 127 13.64 -4.62 12.58
C PRO A 127 13.82 -5.66 11.47
N PRO A 128 13.66 -5.26 10.19
CA PRO A 128 14.03 -6.09 9.05
C PRO A 128 15.52 -6.47 9.05
N GLY A 129 15.85 -7.58 8.39
CA GLY A 129 17.24 -8.07 8.28
C GLY A 129 18.14 -7.14 7.46
N GLY A 130 19.47 -7.28 7.64
CA GLY A 130 20.52 -6.64 6.84
C GLY A 130 21.07 -7.54 5.72
N GLY A 131 22.13 -7.10 5.05
CA GLY A 131 22.87 -7.86 4.05
C GLY A 131 22.02 -8.35 2.87
N ILE A 132 21.94 -9.67 2.67
CA ILE A 132 21.15 -10.29 1.61
C ILE A 132 19.63 -10.21 1.88
N ASP A 133 19.25 -10.12 3.16
CA ASP A 133 17.88 -10.01 3.62
C ASP A 133 17.49 -8.56 3.94
N CYS A 134 18.31 -7.60 3.51
CA CYS A 134 18.12 -6.16 3.65
C CYS A 134 16.67 -5.71 3.42
N GLY A 135 15.95 -5.28 4.44
CA GLY A 135 14.55 -4.84 4.38
C GLY A 135 13.50 -5.95 4.44
N ARG A 136 13.88 -7.23 4.62
CA ARG A 136 12.93 -8.35 4.78
C ARG A 136 12.59 -8.53 6.25
N TRP A 137 11.30 -8.61 6.56
CA TRP A 137 10.91 -9.04 7.90
C TRP A 137 11.06 -10.56 8.08
N PRO A 138 11.57 -11.01 9.23
CA PRO A 138 11.58 -12.42 9.57
C PRO A 138 10.16 -13.02 9.54
N GLY A 139 10.03 -14.21 8.95
CA GLY A 139 8.77 -14.97 8.93
C GLY A 139 7.74 -14.54 7.88
N VAL A 140 7.94 -13.41 7.20
CA VAL A 140 7.08 -12.95 6.09
C VAL A 140 7.47 -13.68 4.81
N ASN A 141 6.52 -14.40 4.22
CA ASN A 141 6.72 -15.14 2.98
C ASN A 141 6.39 -14.28 1.76
N TYR A 142 7.37 -13.51 1.29
CA TYR A 142 7.18 -12.59 0.17
C TYR A 142 6.97 -13.31 -1.17
N GLU A 143 7.66 -14.44 -1.36
CA GLU A 143 7.73 -15.15 -2.64
C GLU A 143 6.46 -15.94 -2.94
N GLU A 144 5.75 -16.45 -1.93
CA GLU A 144 4.52 -17.24 -2.13
C GLU A 144 3.24 -16.41 -1.97
N SER A 145 3.36 -15.12 -1.67
CA SER A 145 2.23 -14.25 -1.39
C SER A 145 1.67 -13.58 -2.64
N GLY A 146 0.39 -13.82 -2.92
CA GLY A 146 -0.39 -13.09 -3.93
C GLY A 146 -0.11 -13.52 -5.37
N GLU A 147 0.82 -12.83 -6.03
CA GLU A 147 1.16 -13.08 -7.46
C GLU A 147 2.48 -13.86 -7.61
N GLU A 148 2.99 -14.42 -6.50
CA GLU A 148 4.17 -15.29 -6.46
C GLU A 148 5.44 -14.69 -7.10
N VAL A 149 5.71 -13.41 -6.80
CA VAL A 149 6.83 -12.66 -7.37
C VAL A 149 8.08 -12.82 -6.51
N ASP A 150 9.04 -13.64 -6.98
CA ASP A 150 10.35 -13.73 -6.35
C ASP A 150 11.27 -12.57 -6.76
N THR A 151 11.46 -11.63 -5.84
CA THR A 151 12.39 -10.50 -6.01
C THR A 151 13.77 -10.77 -5.45
N ARG A 152 13.98 -11.84 -4.68
CA ARG A 152 15.26 -12.14 -4.00
C ARG A 152 16.38 -12.35 -5.02
N THR A 153 16.09 -13.08 -6.10
CA THR A 153 17.05 -13.36 -7.18
C THR A 153 17.46 -12.11 -7.97
N LEU A 154 16.71 -11.02 -7.85
CA LEU A 154 16.99 -9.74 -8.51
C LEU A 154 17.93 -8.85 -7.69
N TRP A 155 18.16 -9.16 -6.41
CA TRP A 155 19.05 -8.40 -5.55
C TRP A 155 20.46 -9.01 -5.54
N LYS A 156 21.47 -8.18 -5.79
CA LYS A 156 22.88 -8.53 -5.67
C LYS A 156 23.50 -7.76 -4.53
N LEU A 157 24.21 -8.48 -3.66
CA LEU A 157 24.95 -7.88 -2.55
C LEU A 157 26.05 -6.97 -3.11
N GLY A 158 26.11 -5.73 -2.62
CA GLY A 158 27.19 -4.81 -2.94
C GLY A 158 28.42 -5.01 -2.05
N LEU A 159 29.46 -4.20 -2.26
CA LEU A 159 30.72 -4.27 -1.50
C LEU A 159 30.66 -3.57 -0.14
N ALA A 160 29.63 -2.76 0.09
CA ALA A 160 29.42 -1.96 1.30
C ALA A 160 27.95 -1.96 1.72
N LEU A 161 27.68 -1.52 2.95
CA LEU A 161 26.31 -1.36 3.44
C LEU A 161 25.51 -0.41 2.54
N GLY A 162 24.26 -0.76 2.29
CA GLY A 162 23.36 -0.01 1.42
C GLY A 162 23.76 0.05 -0.06
N SER A 163 24.77 -0.72 -0.50
CA SER A 163 25.22 -0.76 -1.91
C SER A 163 24.63 -1.92 -2.73
N ASN A 164 23.60 -2.59 -2.21
CA ASN A 164 22.91 -3.66 -2.93
C ASN A 164 22.31 -3.13 -4.25
N ILE A 165 22.52 -3.88 -5.32
CA ILE A 165 22.12 -3.52 -6.68
C ILE A 165 20.92 -4.37 -7.10
N PHE A 166 19.92 -3.73 -7.70
CA PHE A 166 18.74 -4.39 -8.23
C PHE A 166 18.87 -4.65 -9.73
N ASP A 167 18.68 -5.90 -10.18
CA ASP A 167 18.73 -6.28 -11.59
C ASP A 167 17.42 -5.94 -12.32
N TRP A 168 17.30 -4.68 -12.72
CA TRP A 168 16.17 -4.18 -13.52
C TRP A 168 15.97 -4.92 -14.85
N ARG A 169 17.05 -5.42 -15.46
CA ARG A 169 16.94 -6.19 -16.71
C ARG A 169 16.44 -7.60 -16.42
N GLY A 170 16.86 -8.18 -15.29
CA GLY A 170 16.36 -9.46 -14.77
C GLY A 170 14.87 -9.44 -14.54
N LEU A 171 14.34 -8.34 -13.99
CA LEU A 171 12.91 -8.16 -13.76
C LEU A 171 12.06 -8.41 -15.03
N ALA A 172 12.46 -7.80 -16.16
CA ALA A 172 11.78 -8.01 -17.44
C ALA A 172 11.99 -9.43 -17.98
N ARG A 173 13.20 -10.00 -17.84
CA ARG A 173 13.49 -11.38 -18.27
C ARG A 173 12.65 -12.42 -17.52
N LEU A 174 12.32 -12.17 -16.25
CA LEU A 174 11.46 -13.02 -15.43
C LEU A 174 9.95 -12.78 -15.66
N GLY A 175 9.56 -11.86 -16.56
CA GLY A 175 8.15 -11.56 -16.82
C GLY A 175 7.47 -10.71 -15.74
N TYR A 176 8.26 -10.02 -14.89
CA TYR A 176 7.77 -9.15 -13.83
C TYR A 176 7.74 -7.67 -14.26
N ASP A 177 7.75 -7.35 -15.55
CA ASP A 177 7.70 -5.97 -16.06
C ASP A 177 6.50 -5.17 -15.52
N TRP A 178 5.40 -5.85 -15.21
CA TRP A 178 4.19 -5.22 -14.69
C TRP A 178 4.37 -4.68 -13.26
N VAL A 179 5.33 -5.15 -12.46
CA VAL A 179 5.48 -4.74 -11.06
C VAL A 179 6.02 -3.31 -10.89
N VAL A 180 6.56 -2.71 -11.96
CA VAL A 180 7.01 -1.30 -11.93
C VAL A 180 5.87 -0.30 -12.12
N HIS A 181 4.64 -0.76 -12.36
CA HIS A 181 3.47 0.10 -12.41
C HIS A 181 3.12 0.63 -11.01
N ARG A 182 2.51 1.81 -10.95
CA ARG A 182 2.19 2.43 -9.66
C ARG A 182 0.88 1.85 -9.10
N PRO A 183 0.85 1.43 -7.82
CA PRO A 183 -0.35 0.87 -7.18
C PRO A 183 -1.37 1.92 -6.72
N ASP A 184 -1.14 3.20 -6.98
CA ASP A 184 -2.03 4.34 -6.65
C ASP A 184 -2.83 4.86 -7.86
N VAL A 185 -2.76 4.18 -9.00
CA VAL A 185 -3.50 4.54 -10.22
C VAL A 185 -4.74 3.67 -10.36
N PHE A 186 -5.90 4.29 -10.17
CA PHE A 186 -7.20 3.63 -10.25
C PHE A 186 -7.83 3.76 -11.64
N PRO A 187 -8.67 2.79 -12.05
CA PRO A 187 -9.56 2.97 -13.18
C PRO A 187 -10.45 4.20 -12.98
N ARG A 188 -10.83 4.85 -14.08
CA ARG A 188 -11.83 5.91 -14.03
C ARG A 188 -13.18 5.32 -13.60
N PHE A 189 -13.82 5.96 -12.63
CA PHE A 189 -15.18 5.64 -12.24
C PHE A 189 -16.18 6.49 -13.03
N TYR A 190 -17.24 5.85 -13.51
CA TYR A 190 -18.33 6.51 -14.22
C TYR A 190 -19.57 6.42 -13.35
N THR A 191 -20.18 7.57 -13.05
CA THR A 191 -21.36 7.68 -12.16
C THR A 191 -22.66 7.17 -12.80
N ALA A 192 -22.62 6.82 -14.08
CA ALA A 192 -23.69 6.16 -14.79
C ALA A 192 -23.11 5.29 -15.92
N VAL A 193 -23.88 4.28 -16.33
CA VAL A 193 -23.57 3.49 -17.53
C VAL A 193 -23.74 4.39 -18.76
N SER A 194 -22.72 4.41 -19.62
CA SER A 194 -22.76 5.27 -20.82
C SER A 194 -23.86 4.84 -21.79
N PRO A 195 -24.58 5.78 -22.44
CA PRO A 195 -25.59 5.46 -23.45
C PRO A 195 -25.05 4.60 -24.58
N GLU A 196 -23.78 4.77 -24.98
CA GLU A 196 -23.12 3.99 -26.03
C GLU A 196 -23.02 2.51 -25.66
N ARG A 197 -22.77 2.19 -24.37
CA ARG A 197 -22.72 0.81 -23.89
C ARG A 197 -24.08 0.13 -23.95
N VAL A 198 -25.16 0.90 -23.78
CA VAL A 198 -26.55 0.42 -23.85
C VAL A 198 -27.07 0.40 -25.29
N LYS A 199 -26.59 1.31 -26.17
CA LYS A 199 -27.07 1.50 -27.54
C LYS A 199 -26.99 0.23 -28.39
N HIS A 200 -25.92 -0.55 -28.24
CA HIS A 200 -25.74 -1.82 -28.96
C HIS A 200 -26.51 -3.00 -28.36
N LEU A 201 -27.16 -2.79 -27.21
CA LEU A 201 -27.93 -3.80 -26.48
C LEU A 201 -29.45 -3.54 -26.58
N ALA A 202 -29.87 -2.30 -26.78
CA ALA A 202 -31.28 -1.89 -26.84
C ALA A 202 -31.95 -2.04 -28.22
N ALA A 203 -31.19 -2.29 -29.29
CA ALA A 203 -31.74 -2.30 -30.66
C ALA A 203 -32.40 -3.64 -31.01
N GLY A 204 -33.63 -3.89 -30.53
CA GLY A 204 -34.64 -4.79 -31.13
C GLY A 204 -34.24 -6.22 -31.53
N THR A 205 -33.07 -6.70 -31.10
CA THR A 205 -32.51 -7.99 -31.48
C THR A 205 -32.70 -8.90 -30.28
N ASP A 206 -33.28 -10.09 -30.47
CA ASP A 206 -33.23 -11.11 -29.43
C ASP A 206 -31.75 -11.39 -29.14
N LEU A 207 -31.27 -10.92 -27.99
CA LEU A 207 -29.89 -11.11 -27.57
C LEU A 207 -29.66 -12.56 -27.14
N ARG A 208 -30.73 -13.35 -26.95
CA ARG A 208 -30.66 -14.75 -26.58
C ARG A 208 -30.18 -15.57 -27.77
N GLY A 209 -29.14 -16.35 -27.53
CA GLY A 209 -28.63 -17.33 -28.48
C GLY A 209 -29.33 -18.68 -28.33
N THR A 210 -28.74 -19.68 -28.97
CA THR A 210 -29.17 -21.09 -28.85
C THR A 210 -28.44 -21.84 -27.73
N ASP A 211 -27.44 -21.22 -27.10
CA ASP A 211 -26.68 -21.83 -26.02
C ASP A 211 -27.49 -21.92 -24.71
N VAL A 212 -26.99 -22.72 -23.77
CA VAL A 212 -27.69 -23.00 -22.52
C VAL A 212 -27.83 -21.74 -21.66
N LEU A 213 -26.79 -20.91 -21.57
CA LEU A 213 -26.79 -19.73 -20.70
C LEU A 213 -27.72 -18.65 -21.22
N THR A 214 -27.73 -18.39 -22.51
CA THR A 214 -28.57 -17.32 -23.08
C THR A 214 -30.05 -17.69 -23.16
N ARG A 215 -30.40 -18.98 -23.06
CA ARG A 215 -31.79 -19.44 -22.94
C ARG A 215 -32.32 -19.44 -21.50
N MET A 216 -31.45 -19.31 -20.50
CA MET A 216 -31.88 -19.29 -19.10
C MET A 216 -32.68 -18.02 -18.78
N PRO A 217 -33.66 -18.12 -17.88
CA PRO A 217 -34.28 -16.96 -17.24
C PRO A 217 -33.24 -16.05 -16.55
N SER A 218 -33.48 -14.73 -16.55
CA SER A 218 -32.51 -13.75 -16.01
C SER A 218 -32.34 -13.86 -14.49
N ASP A 219 -33.36 -14.30 -13.77
CA ASP A 219 -33.31 -14.63 -12.33
C ASP A 219 -32.38 -15.81 -12.04
N VAL A 220 -32.39 -16.85 -12.88
CA VAL A 220 -31.42 -17.97 -12.77
C VAL A 220 -30.00 -17.49 -13.02
N LEU A 221 -29.79 -16.66 -14.06
CA LEU A 221 -28.48 -16.09 -14.34
C LEU A 221 -28.00 -15.13 -13.25
N ARG A 222 -28.92 -14.35 -12.65
CA ARG A 222 -28.62 -13.54 -11.47
C ARG A 222 -28.21 -14.41 -10.29
N ALA A 223 -28.92 -15.52 -10.02
CA ALA A 223 -28.55 -16.44 -8.95
C ALA A 223 -27.14 -17.02 -9.17
N ILE A 224 -26.81 -17.44 -10.40
CA ILE A 224 -25.45 -17.88 -10.77
C ILE A 224 -24.43 -16.75 -10.52
N ALA A 225 -24.71 -15.54 -10.99
CA ALA A 225 -23.83 -14.39 -10.79
C ALA A 225 -23.63 -14.04 -9.30
N SER A 226 -24.66 -14.20 -8.46
CA SER A 226 -24.57 -14.00 -7.02
C SER A 226 -23.65 -15.01 -6.33
N HIS A 227 -23.53 -16.24 -6.85
CA HIS A 227 -22.54 -17.20 -6.35
C HIS A 227 -21.10 -16.84 -6.76
N LEU A 228 -20.92 -16.13 -7.87
CA LEU A 228 -19.61 -15.65 -8.32
C LEU A 228 -19.09 -14.43 -7.55
N VAL A 229 -19.83 -13.90 -6.57
CA VAL A 229 -19.35 -12.80 -5.71
C VAL A 229 -18.11 -13.21 -4.90
N LEU A 230 -17.94 -14.52 -4.64
CA LEU A 230 -16.73 -15.07 -4.00
C LEU A 230 -15.51 -15.05 -4.93
N GLU A 231 -15.73 -14.96 -6.25
CA GLU A 231 -14.70 -14.85 -7.27
C GLU A 231 -15.00 -13.65 -8.21
N PRO A 232 -14.78 -12.40 -7.77
CA PRO A 232 -15.15 -11.21 -8.54
C PRO A 232 -14.55 -11.16 -9.96
N ALA A 233 -13.40 -11.79 -10.17
CA ALA A 233 -12.78 -11.94 -11.49
C ALA A 233 -13.64 -12.81 -12.43
N ALA A 234 -14.22 -13.90 -11.91
CA ALA A 234 -15.12 -14.77 -12.66
C ALA A 234 -16.42 -14.04 -13.03
N LEU A 235 -16.98 -13.22 -12.13
CA LEU A 235 -18.14 -12.37 -12.44
C LEU A 235 -17.82 -11.39 -13.59
N ALA A 236 -16.67 -10.73 -13.54
CA ALA A 236 -16.23 -9.83 -14.61
C ALA A 236 -16.04 -10.58 -15.94
N GLN A 237 -15.48 -11.79 -15.92
CA GLN A 237 -15.32 -12.63 -17.11
C GLN A 237 -16.67 -13.09 -17.66
N LEU A 238 -17.57 -13.61 -16.82
CA LEU A 238 -18.92 -14.06 -17.19
C LEU A 238 -19.66 -12.93 -17.90
N SER A 239 -19.64 -11.73 -17.33
CA SER A 239 -20.28 -10.56 -17.93
C SER A 239 -19.73 -10.20 -19.31
N GLY A 240 -18.46 -10.56 -19.60
CA GLY A 240 -17.79 -10.28 -20.85
C GLY A 240 -18.06 -11.32 -21.96
N THR A 241 -18.61 -12.49 -21.63
CA THR A 241 -18.69 -13.65 -22.54
C THR A 241 -19.54 -13.40 -23.80
N CYS A 242 -20.79 -12.96 -23.64
CA CYS A 242 -21.71 -12.73 -24.76
C CYS A 242 -22.50 -11.43 -24.61
N ARG A 243 -23.19 -11.01 -25.67
CA ARG A 243 -23.96 -9.75 -25.66
C ARG A 243 -25.08 -9.76 -24.63
N PHE A 244 -25.76 -10.89 -24.44
CA PHE A 244 -26.85 -11.02 -23.47
C PHE A 244 -26.36 -10.86 -22.02
N LEU A 245 -25.26 -11.50 -21.64
CA LEU A 245 -24.70 -11.34 -20.29
C LEU A 245 -24.10 -9.95 -20.07
N ARG A 246 -23.56 -9.31 -21.11
CA ARG A 246 -23.20 -7.87 -21.05
C ARG A 246 -24.41 -7.00 -20.80
N PHE A 247 -25.57 -7.34 -21.38
CA PHE A 247 -26.82 -6.63 -21.13
C PHE A 247 -27.28 -6.74 -19.69
N LEU A 248 -27.32 -7.95 -19.13
CA LEU A 248 -27.62 -8.13 -17.70
C LEU A 248 -26.59 -7.43 -16.81
N ALA A 249 -25.32 -7.38 -17.22
CA ALA A 249 -24.28 -6.70 -16.48
C ALA A 249 -24.44 -5.18 -16.43
N VAL A 250 -24.87 -4.54 -17.53
CA VAL A 250 -25.05 -3.08 -17.55
C VAL A 250 -26.28 -2.60 -16.80
N ASP A 251 -27.17 -3.51 -16.39
CA ASP A 251 -28.41 -3.17 -15.68
C ASP A 251 -28.51 -3.97 -14.37
N GLU A 252 -28.96 -5.21 -14.47
CA GLU A 252 -29.32 -6.09 -13.35
C GLU A 252 -28.18 -6.44 -12.39
N TRP A 253 -26.92 -6.46 -12.83
CA TRP A 253 -25.77 -6.89 -12.02
C TRP A 253 -24.91 -5.75 -11.47
N GLN A 254 -25.29 -4.48 -11.69
CA GLN A 254 -24.50 -3.34 -11.19
C GLN A 254 -24.33 -3.38 -9.66
N LEU A 255 -25.39 -3.75 -8.92
CA LEU A 255 -25.34 -3.91 -7.47
C LEU A 255 -24.40 -5.06 -7.04
N LEU A 256 -24.43 -6.19 -7.76
CA LEU A 256 -23.53 -7.31 -7.48
C LEU A 256 -22.07 -6.91 -7.70
N ALA A 257 -21.76 -6.19 -8.78
CA ALA A 257 -20.41 -5.69 -9.02
C ALA A 257 -19.97 -4.66 -7.98
N ARG A 258 -20.86 -3.78 -7.55
CA ARG A 258 -20.55 -2.83 -6.49
C ARG A 258 -20.13 -3.56 -5.23
N ASP A 259 -20.94 -4.52 -4.79
CA ASP A 259 -20.67 -5.27 -3.56
C ASP A 259 -19.36 -6.06 -3.69
N CYS A 260 -19.07 -6.63 -4.87
CA CYS A 260 -17.77 -7.25 -5.16
C CYS A 260 -16.60 -6.26 -5.04
N VAL A 261 -16.69 -5.08 -5.67
CA VAL A 261 -15.63 -4.07 -5.64
C VAL A 261 -15.40 -3.59 -4.21
N LEU A 262 -16.47 -3.36 -3.44
CA LEU A 262 -16.37 -2.92 -2.05
C LEU A 262 -15.76 -4.01 -1.15
N ALA A 263 -16.05 -5.28 -1.42
CA ALA A 263 -15.42 -6.41 -0.74
C ALA A 263 -13.93 -6.55 -1.08
N LEU A 264 -13.55 -6.24 -2.33
CA LEU A 264 -12.15 -6.11 -2.75
C LEU A 264 -11.58 -4.79 -2.19
N ARG A 265 -11.32 -4.71 -0.88
CA ARG A 265 -10.78 -3.50 -0.22
C ARG A 265 -9.57 -2.88 -0.94
N TRP A 266 -8.75 -3.69 -1.62
CA TRP A 266 -7.63 -3.22 -2.44
C TRP A 266 -8.05 -2.52 -3.73
N ALA A 267 -9.25 -2.75 -4.25
CA ALA A 267 -9.80 -2.07 -5.41
C ALA A 267 -10.24 -0.63 -5.10
N ILE A 268 -10.35 -0.27 -3.82
CA ILE A 268 -10.81 1.04 -3.36
C ILE A 268 -9.60 1.91 -2.96
N PRO A 269 -9.65 3.22 -3.21
CA PRO A 269 -8.65 4.16 -2.70
C PRO A 269 -8.68 4.27 -1.18
N CYS A 270 -7.50 4.39 -0.56
CA CYS A 270 -7.37 4.67 0.88
C CYS A 270 -7.74 6.13 1.17
N ALA A 271 -8.00 6.49 2.44
CA ALA A 271 -8.44 7.85 2.76
C ALA A 271 -7.46 8.93 2.27
N ALA A 272 -6.17 8.68 2.34
CA ALA A 272 -5.15 9.60 1.86
C ALA A 272 -5.10 9.74 0.32
N GLU A 273 -5.46 8.69 -0.42
CA GLU A 273 -5.61 8.73 -1.88
C GLU A 273 -6.88 9.49 -2.29
N LEU A 274 -7.97 9.33 -1.54
CA LEU A 274 -9.22 10.09 -1.71
C LEU A 274 -9.00 11.58 -1.45
N GLN A 275 -8.31 11.96 -0.38
CA GLN A 275 -8.01 13.37 -0.10
C GLN A 275 -7.23 14.04 -1.24
N GLN A 276 -6.32 13.30 -1.88
CA GLN A 276 -5.51 13.82 -2.99
C GLN A 276 -6.28 13.92 -4.31
N ASN A 277 -7.29 13.05 -4.52
CA ASN A 277 -7.98 12.90 -5.81
C ASN A 277 -9.52 12.82 -5.67
N ALA A 278 -10.12 13.53 -4.70
CA ALA A 278 -11.52 13.37 -4.31
C ALA A 278 -12.47 13.41 -5.51
N LYS A 279 -12.32 14.40 -6.40
CA LYS A 279 -13.18 14.58 -7.57
C LYS A 279 -13.22 13.39 -8.53
N MET A 280 -12.15 12.59 -8.60
CA MET A 280 -12.07 11.44 -9.52
C MET A 280 -12.46 10.11 -8.88
N LEU A 281 -12.42 10.03 -7.55
CA LEU A 281 -12.43 8.78 -6.80
C LEU A 281 -13.53 8.67 -5.75
N GLU A 282 -14.23 9.76 -5.43
CA GLU A 282 -15.25 9.76 -4.37
C GLU A 282 -16.36 8.72 -4.61
N GLY A 283 -16.76 8.52 -5.86
CA GLY A 283 -17.77 7.51 -6.22
C GLY A 283 -17.34 6.07 -5.98
N THR A 284 -16.04 5.74 -5.99
CA THR A 284 -15.57 4.35 -5.82
C THR A 284 -15.52 3.91 -4.37
N ALA A 285 -15.49 4.86 -3.43
CA ALA A 285 -15.46 4.59 -1.99
C ALA A 285 -16.85 4.72 -1.33
N ASN A 286 -17.84 5.23 -2.04
CA ASN A 286 -19.19 5.41 -1.52
C ASN A 286 -20.06 4.17 -1.81
N LYS A 287 -20.50 3.49 -0.74
CA LYS A 287 -21.39 2.32 -0.81
C LYS A 287 -22.74 2.59 -1.49
N ASP A 288 -23.20 3.85 -1.46
CA ASP A 288 -24.48 4.26 -2.00
C ASP A 288 -24.34 4.91 -3.40
N ALA A 289 -23.11 5.01 -3.92
CA ALA A 289 -22.90 5.57 -5.25
C ALA A 289 -23.50 4.69 -6.34
N GLN A 290 -24.34 5.31 -7.16
CA GLN A 290 -24.72 4.78 -8.45
C GLN A 290 -23.53 4.92 -9.41
N GLY A 291 -23.38 3.95 -10.31
CA GLY A 291 -22.27 3.96 -11.25
C GLY A 291 -22.14 2.71 -12.07
N ASP A 292 -21.19 2.76 -12.99
CA ASP A 292 -20.83 1.65 -13.86
C ASP A 292 -19.82 0.72 -13.17
N TRP A 293 -20.29 0.08 -12.10
CA TRP A 293 -19.52 -0.81 -11.25
C TRP A 293 -19.01 -2.04 -11.99
N MET A 294 -19.77 -2.58 -12.94
CA MET A 294 -19.30 -3.69 -13.77
C MET A 294 -18.10 -3.30 -14.65
N LEU A 295 -18.10 -2.09 -15.23
CA LEU A 295 -16.94 -1.59 -15.99
C LEU A 295 -15.74 -1.40 -15.07
N TYR A 296 -15.97 -0.81 -13.90
CA TYR A 296 -14.93 -0.59 -12.90
C TYR A 296 -14.30 -1.92 -12.47
N LEU A 297 -15.11 -2.90 -12.07
CA LEU A 297 -14.66 -4.24 -11.67
C LEU A 297 -13.84 -4.91 -12.77
N SER A 298 -14.29 -4.83 -14.02
CA SER A 298 -13.54 -5.34 -15.19
C SER A 298 -12.17 -4.66 -15.33
N HIS A 299 -12.09 -3.34 -15.20
CA HIS A 299 -10.82 -2.61 -15.28
C HIS A 299 -9.88 -2.90 -14.10
N VAL A 300 -10.43 -3.10 -12.90
CA VAL A 300 -9.68 -3.49 -11.69
C VAL A 300 -8.91 -4.80 -11.91
N HIS A 301 -9.48 -5.76 -12.65
CA HIS A 301 -8.80 -7.02 -12.94
C HIS A 301 -7.89 -6.99 -14.18
N ARG A 302 -8.02 -6.00 -15.06
CA ARG A 302 -7.26 -5.94 -16.34
C ARG A 302 -6.06 -5.01 -16.33
N THR A 303 -6.05 -3.99 -15.49
CA THR A 303 -5.00 -2.95 -15.52
C THR A 303 -3.77 -3.37 -14.73
N LYS A 304 -2.58 -3.10 -15.27
CA LYS A 304 -1.29 -3.44 -14.61
C LYS A 304 -1.16 -2.77 -13.24
N SER A 305 -1.55 -1.50 -13.10
CA SER A 305 -1.53 -0.78 -11.82
C SER A 305 -2.35 -1.47 -10.73
N MET A 306 -3.56 -1.94 -11.07
CA MET A 306 -4.41 -2.65 -10.10
C MET A 306 -3.90 -4.06 -9.81
N ARG A 307 -3.24 -4.70 -10.77
CA ARG A 307 -2.48 -5.95 -10.52
C ARG A 307 -1.38 -5.73 -9.48
N VAL A 308 -0.57 -4.67 -9.62
CA VAL A 308 0.45 -4.29 -8.60
C VAL A 308 -0.20 -4.01 -7.26
N ARG A 309 -1.31 -3.27 -7.23
CA ARG A 309 -2.02 -2.98 -5.99
C ARG A 309 -2.51 -4.26 -5.29
N ARG A 310 -3.09 -5.21 -6.03
CA ARG A 310 -3.51 -6.52 -5.50
C ARG A 310 -2.33 -7.32 -4.94
N TRP A 311 -1.20 -7.34 -5.66
CA TRP A 311 0.01 -8.00 -5.18
C TRP A 311 0.54 -7.38 -3.89
N VAL A 312 0.70 -6.06 -3.84
CA VAL A 312 1.15 -5.35 -2.63
C VAL A 312 0.16 -5.55 -1.48
N TRP A 313 -1.14 -5.57 -1.75
CA TRP A 313 -2.16 -5.88 -0.74
C TRP A 313 -1.98 -7.27 -0.15
N ALA A 314 -1.73 -8.29 -0.97
CA ALA A 314 -1.47 -9.65 -0.50
C ALA A 314 -0.20 -9.70 0.38
N LEU A 315 0.86 -8.99 -0.01
CA LEU A 315 2.07 -8.87 0.81
C LEU A 315 1.81 -8.17 2.15
N CYS A 316 1.02 -7.10 2.17
CA CYS A 316 0.57 -6.49 3.43
C CYS A 316 -0.24 -7.47 4.29
N GLY A 317 -1.09 -8.30 3.66
CA GLY A 317 -1.84 -9.35 4.33
C GLY A 317 -0.93 -10.40 4.98
N GLU A 318 0.15 -10.77 4.31
CA GLU A 318 1.15 -11.70 4.86
C GLU A 318 1.92 -11.08 6.03
N VAL A 319 2.33 -9.81 5.92
CA VAL A 319 2.92 -9.07 7.06
C VAL A 319 1.95 -9.06 8.25
N LYS A 320 0.66 -8.81 7.99
CA LYS A 320 -0.37 -8.84 9.03
C LYS A 320 -0.52 -10.24 9.64
N ARG A 321 -0.50 -11.31 8.84
CA ARG A 321 -0.60 -12.69 9.34
C ARG A 321 0.51 -12.97 10.37
N VAL A 322 1.76 -12.68 10.01
CA VAL A 322 2.91 -12.86 10.90
C VAL A 322 2.76 -12.00 12.17
N ALA A 323 2.34 -10.74 12.01
CA ALA A 323 2.11 -9.86 13.14
C ALA A 323 1.00 -10.36 14.08
N ASP A 324 -0.12 -10.83 13.54
CA ASP A 324 -1.25 -11.35 14.31
C ASP A 324 -0.88 -12.60 15.12
N GLU A 325 -0.04 -13.48 14.57
CA GLU A 325 0.52 -14.63 15.28
C GLU A 325 1.36 -14.18 16.48
N HIS A 326 2.22 -13.18 16.28
CA HIS A 326 2.99 -12.62 17.37
C HIS A 326 2.14 -11.81 18.37
N PHE A 327 1.12 -11.08 17.93
CA PHE A 327 0.18 -10.37 18.80
C PHE A 327 -0.51 -11.33 19.77
N LYS A 328 -0.98 -12.48 19.29
CA LYS A 328 -1.57 -13.53 20.13
C LYS A 328 -0.55 -14.09 21.13
N ARG A 329 0.67 -14.40 20.67
CA ARG A 329 1.72 -14.98 21.53
C ARG A 329 2.19 -14.02 22.62
N THR A 330 2.35 -12.74 22.29
CA THR A 330 2.91 -11.71 23.17
C THR A 330 1.86 -11.00 24.01
N ARG A 331 0.58 -11.11 23.62
CA ARG A 331 -0.56 -10.43 24.26
C ARG A 331 -0.36 -8.90 24.33
N ILE A 332 0.41 -8.33 23.39
CA ILE A 332 0.74 -6.89 23.35
C ILE A 332 -0.49 -6.00 23.11
N MET A 333 -1.53 -6.55 22.49
CA MET A 333 -2.79 -5.85 22.24
C MET A 333 -3.81 -6.00 23.39
N GLU A 334 -3.51 -6.82 24.41
CA GLU A 334 -4.39 -7.07 25.54
C GLU A 334 -4.12 -6.08 26.69
N LYS A 335 -5.12 -5.25 27.00
CA LYS A 335 -5.01 -4.20 28.01
C LYS A 335 -4.60 -4.76 29.37
N GLY A 336 -3.60 -4.14 29.99
CA GLY A 336 -3.11 -4.51 31.32
C GLY A 336 -1.95 -5.51 31.34
N THR A 337 -1.57 -6.10 30.20
CA THR A 337 -0.33 -6.91 30.13
C THR A 337 0.91 -6.02 30.18
N MET A 338 2.06 -6.57 30.60
CA MET A 338 3.33 -5.84 30.61
C MET A 338 3.70 -5.34 29.21
N ARG A 339 3.52 -6.18 28.18
CA ARG A 339 3.77 -5.80 26.78
C ARG A 339 2.85 -4.67 26.30
N TRP A 340 1.58 -4.70 26.68
CA TRP A 340 0.67 -3.60 26.37
C TRP A 340 1.11 -2.30 27.04
N GLN A 341 1.57 -2.34 28.29
CA GLN A 341 2.10 -1.16 29.00
C GLN A 341 3.36 -0.60 28.34
N GLU A 342 4.27 -1.47 27.88
CA GLU A 342 5.45 -1.07 27.10
C GLU A 342 5.05 -0.36 25.80
N ALA A 343 4.11 -0.94 25.05
CA ALA A 343 3.60 -0.36 23.81
C ALA A 343 2.90 0.98 24.05
N GLU A 344 2.07 1.09 25.10
CA GLU A 344 1.42 2.35 25.49
C GLU A 344 2.43 3.43 25.86
N LYS A 345 3.46 3.08 26.64
CA LYS A 345 4.51 4.02 27.02
C LYS A 345 5.24 4.52 25.77
N MET A 346 5.65 3.63 24.88
CA MET A 346 6.31 4.00 23.63
C MET A 346 5.39 4.86 22.75
N THR A 347 4.13 4.46 22.60
CA THR A 347 3.10 5.22 21.87
C THR A 347 2.95 6.62 22.43
N ALA A 348 2.92 6.78 23.75
CA ALA A 348 2.77 8.08 24.38
C ALA A 348 3.96 9.00 24.12
N VAL A 349 5.18 8.48 24.21
CA VAL A 349 6.41 9.21 23.86
C VAL A 349 6.36 9.64 22.39
N LYS A 350 6.07 8.70 21.50
CA LYS A 350 6.02 8.92 20.05
C LYS A 350 4.91 9.83 19.60
N TRP A 351 3.77 9.81 20.28
CA TRP A 351 2.66 10.71 20.02
C TRP A 351 3.06 12.16 20.33
N VAL A 352 3.75 12.39 21.45
CA VAL A 352 4.24 13.73 21.80
C VAL A 352 5.28 14.23 20.78
N GLU A 353 6.22 13.37 20.37
CA GLU A 353 7.17 13.69 19.29
C GLU A 353 6.45 14.04 17.99
N HIS A 354 5.44 13.25 17.62
CA HIS A 354 4.66 13.48 16.41
C HIS A 354 3.93 14.82 16.46
N LEU A 355 3.21 15.12 17.55
CA LEU A 355 2.52 16.41 17.73
C LEU A 355 3.47 17.61 17.67
N TRP A 356 4.68 17.45 18.21
CA TRP A 356 5.72 18.48 18.15
C TRP A 356 6.18 18.74 16.71
N ILE A 357 6.43 17.67 15.95
CA ILE A 357 6.92 17.76 14.58
C ILE A 357 5.84 18.27 13.62
N SER A 358 4.61 17.78 13.75
CA SER A 358 3.51 18.13 12.85
C SER A 358 2.94 19.52 13.13
N GLY A 359 3.27 20.15 14.26
CA GLY A 359 2.83 21.50 14.59
C GLY A 359 1.32 21.65 14.66
N LEU A 360 0.59 20.57 15.00
CA LEU A 360 -0.87 20.52 14.95
C LEU A 360 -1.51 21.73 15.63
N GLN A 361 -2.29 22.49 14.85
CA GLN A 361 -3.01 23.68 15.28
C GLN A 361 -3.85 23.38 16.51
N GLY A 362 -3.59 24.09 17.61
CA GLY A 362 -4.37 24.01 18.85
C GLY A 362 -3.69 23.33 20.04
N THR A 363 -2.48 22.79 19.89
CA THR A 363 -1.68 22.30 21.04
C THR A 363 -0.62 23.33 21.39
N THR A 364 -0.66 23.91 22.59
CA THR A 364 0.34 24.90 23.00
C THR A 364 1.66 24.23 23.36
N LEU A 365 2.75 24.99 23.34
CA LEU A 365 4.06 24.55 23.86
C LEU A 365 3.97 24.07 25.32
N GLN A 366 3.09 24.69 26.12
CA GLN A 366 2.84 24.28 27.51
C GLN A 366 2.14 22.92 27.59
N ASP A 367 1.17 22.66 26.71
CA ASP A 367 0.48 21.37 26.62
C ASP A 367 1.46 20.26 26.24
N LEU A 368 2.32 20.50 25.24
CA LEU A 368 3.36 19.55 24.84
C LEU A 368 4.34 19.26 25.98
N ARG A 369 4.81 20.29 26.70
CA ARG A 369 5.69 20.13 27.87
C ARG A 369 5.01 19.36 29.00
N LYS A 370 3.72 19.60 29.24
CA LYS A 370 2.93 18.88 30.25
C LYS A 370 2.79 17.40 29.86
N MET A 371 2.43 17.11 28.62
CA MET A 371 2.33 15.75 28.09
C MET A 371 3.69 15.03 28.12
N ALA A 372 4.78 15.71 27.75
CA ALA A 372 6.14 15.17 27.82
C ALA A 372 6.51 14.74 29.25
N ARG A 373 6.27 15.62 30.24
CA ARG A 373 6.52 15.32 31.67
C ARG A 373 5.68 14.14 32.16
N GLN A 374 4.38 14.11 31.83
CA GLN A 374 3.47 13.04 32.23
C GLN A 374 3.86 11.68 31.65
N ASN A 375 4.43 11.65 30.45
CA ASN A 375 4.81 10.42 29.76
C ASN A 375 6.30 10.06 29.95
N GLY A 376 7.01 10.73 30.86
CA GLY A 376 8.41 10.44 31.16
C GLY A 376 9.36 10.72 29.99
N VAL A 377 8.96 11.56 29.03
CA VAL A 377 9.84 12.07 27.99
C VAL A 377 10.83 13.00 28.68
N LYS A 378 12.04 12.50 28.96
CA LYS A 378 13.13 13.35 29.47
C LYS A 378 13.36 14.43 28.41
N THR A 379 13.11 15.68 28.79
CA THR A 379 13.22 16.83 27.90
C THR A 379 14.67 16.98 27.45
N ALA A 380 15.03 16.35 26.32
CA ALA A 380 16.15 16.73 25.48
C ALA A 380 15.76 17.89 24.52
N PHE A 381 14.61 18.52 24.78
CA PHE A 381 13.92 19.47 23.90
C PHE A 381 13.93 20.90 24.47
N ALA A 382 15.04 21.27 25.13
CA ALA A 382 15.32 22.64 25.57
C ALA A 382 16.23 23.33 24.55
#